data_AF-A0A504JAL6-F1
#
_entry.id   AF-A0A504JAL6-F1
#
_cell.length_a   1.000
_cell.length_b   1.000
_cell.length_c   1.000
_cell.angle_alpha   90.00
_cell.angle_beta   90.00
_cell.angle_gamma   90.00
#
_symmetry.space_group_name_H-M   'P 1'
#
loop_
_entity.id
_entity.type
_entity.pdbx_description
1 polymer ?
#
loop_
_entity_poly.entity_id
_entity_poly.type
_entity_poly.pdbx_seq_one_letter_code
_entity_poly.pdbx_strand_id
1 'polypeptide(L)'
;MSKSMNAYGTIYNCEIIEVLEGNLEDKTIDMTILESSFKKYKFLDDDLNALLRAKFTKNRENEEYPIMPIDGFVDDKSVSWIISEIKLNEK
;
A
#
# COMPACT_ATOMS: atom_id res chain seq x y z
N MET A 1 -12.58 -5.00 9.05
CA MET A 1 -12.57 -3.53 8.81
C MET A 1 -13.05 -3.30 7.38
N SER A 2 -13.66 -2.15 7.09
CA SER A 2 -14.43 -1.90 5.88
C SER A 2 -13.54 -1.66 4.65
N LYS A 3 -13.70 -2.50 3.62
CA LYS A 3 -13.16 -2.31 2.27
C LYS A 3 -13.71 -1.01 1.68
N SER A 4 -12.84 -0.08 1.34
CA SER A 4 -13.17 1.03 0.44
C SER A 4 -12.50 0.78 -0.92
N MET A 5 -13.30 0.71 -1.97
CA MET A 5 -12.81 0.65 -3.34
C MET A 5 -12.62 2.09 -3.82
N ASN A 6 -11.45 2.41 -4.37
CA ASN A 6 -11.30 3.65 -5.12
C ASN A 6 -11.47 3.34 -6.62
N ALA A 7 -11.34 4.35 -7.49
CA ALA A 7 -11.53 4.17 -8.93
C ALA A 7 -10.52 3.22 -9.59
N TYR A 8 -9.47 2.79 -8.89
CA TYR A 8 -8.31 2.09 -9.48
C TYR A 8 -7.97 0.74 -8.83
N GLY A 9 -8.45 0.48 -7.61
CA GLY A 9 -8.08 -0.71 -6.87
C GLY A 9 -8.79 -0.88 -5.53
N THR A 10 -8.27 -1.79 -4.71
CA THR A 10 -8.74 -2.06 -3.35
C THR A 10 -7.81 -1.43 -2.33
N ILE A 11 -8.40 -0.76 -1.34
CA ILE A 11 -7.66 -0.20 -0.21
C ILE A 11 -7.52 -1.26 0.89
N TYR A 12 -6.29 -1.42 1.37
CA TYR A 12 -5.93 -2.29 2.48
C TYR A 12 -5.24 -1.47 3.57
N ASN A 13 -5.58 -1.73 4.83
CA ASN A 13 -4.80 -1.23 5.94
C ASN A 13 -3.60 -2.15 6.17
N CYS A 14 -2.40 -1.59 6.20
CA CYS A 14 -1.18 -2.35 6.42
C CYS A 14 -0.29 -1.73 7.49
N GLU A 15 0.46 -2.60 8.17
CA GLU A 15 1.56 -2.20 9.03
C GLU A 15 2.84 -2.01 8.20
N ILE A 16 3.54 -0.90 8.40
CA ILE A 16 4.84 -0.65 7.81
C ILE A 16 5.89 -1.45 8.61
N ILE A 17 6.50 -2.47 8.00
CA ILE A 17 7.66 -3.14 8.62
C ILE A 17 8.92 -2.32 8.40
N GLU A 18 9.12 -1.88 7.16
CA GLU A 18 10.39 -1.33 6.71
C GLU A 18 10.19 -0.34 5.57
N VAL A 19 10.94 0.75 5.63
CA VAL A 19 10.99 1.76 4.57
C VAL A 19 12.39 1.67 3.97
N LEU A 20 12.46 1.24 2.71
CA LEU A 20 13.74 0.96 2.05
C LEU A 20 14.47 2.25 1.64
N GLU A 21 13.73 3.33 1.41
CA GLU A 21 14.29 4.63 1.02
C GLU A 21 13.43 5.77 1.58
N GLY A 22 14.05 6.77 2.22
CA GLY A 22 13.32 7.90 2.81
C GLY A 22 12.91 7.67 4.26
N ASN A 23 11.93 8.43 4.75
CA ASN A 23 11.45 8.36 6.13
C ASN A 23 9.93 8.49 6.17
N LEU A 24 9.26 7.44 6.64
CA LEU A 24 7.84 7.41 6.98
C LEU A 24 7.71 7.22 8.49
N GLU A 25 6.96 8.12 9.14
CA GLU A 25 6.78 8.11 10.60
C GLU A 25 5.58 7.26 11.04
N ASP A 26 4.68 6.94 10.11
CA ASP A 26 3.49 6.16 10.38
C ASP A 26 3.79 4.68 10.63
N LYS A 27 3.02 4.06 11.52
CA LYS A 27 3.08 2.61 11.78
C LYS A 27 2.11 1.82 10.92
N THR A 28 0.99 2.44 10.55
CA THR A 28 -0.08 1.84 9.77
C THR A 28 -0.55 2.83 8.73
N ILE A 29 -0.69 2.38 7.49
CA ILE A 29 -1.15 3.21 6.38
C ILE A 29 -2.23 2.48 5.56
N ASP A 30 -3.09 3.25 4.93
CA ASP A 30 -4.02 2.74 3.93
C ASP A 30 -3.33 2.74 2.57
N MET A 31 -3.04 1.56 2.03
CA MET A 31 -2.44 1.41 0.71
C MET A 31 -3.49 0.96 -0.31
N THR A 32 -3.35 1.43 -1.54
CA THR A 32 -4.09 0.93 -2.69
C THR A 32 -3.29 -0.19 -3.35
N ILE A 33 -3.95 -1.29 -3.66
CA ILE A 33 -3.44 -2.31 -4.58
C ILE A 33 -4.32 -2.31 -5.81
N LEU A 34 -3.72 -2.12 -6.97
CA LEU A 34 -4.42 -2.09 -8.25
C LEU A 34 -4.93 -3.49 -8.60
N GLU A 35 -6.11 -3.57 -9.21
CA GLU A 35 -6.70 -4.85 -9.63
C GLU A 35 -5.77 -5.63 -10.57
N SER A 36 -5.04 -4.91 -11.44
CA SER A 36 -4.05 -5.50 -12.35
C SER A 36 -2.94 -6.25 -11.62
N SER A 37 -2.66 -5.85 -10.37
CA SER A 37 -1.58 -6.38 -9.54
C SER A 37 -2.03 -7.50 -8.62
N PHE A 38 -3.32 -7.86 -8.58
CA PHE A 38 -3.80 -8.96 -7.73
C PHE A 38 -3.16 -10.29 -8.11
N LYS A 39 -2.91 -10.52 -9.41
CA LYS A 39 -2.18 -11.70 -9.89
C LYS A 39 -0.77 -11.82 -9.33
N LYS A 40 -0.13 -10.69 -8.98
CA LYS A 40 1.19 -10.63 -8.36
C LYS A 40 1.13 -11.04 -6.89
N TYR A 41 0.01 -10.75 -6.22
CA TYR A 41 -0.19 -10.97 -4.79
C TYR A 41 -1.30 -12.00 -4.55
N LYS A 42 -1.07 -13.23 -5.01
CA LYS A 42 -2.06 -14.33 -5.03
C LYS A 42 -2.77 -14.59 -3.70
N PHE A 43 -2.14 -14.26 -2.57
CA PHE A 43 -2.68 -14.45 -1.23
C PHE A 43 -3.71 -13.38 -0.82
N LEU A 44 -3.86 -12.29 -1.58
CA LEU A 44 -4.85 -11.24 -1.30
C LEU A 44 -6.29 -11.70 -1.61
N ASP A 45 -6.46 -12.74 -2.42
CA ASP A 45 -7.77 -13.32 -2.73
C ASP A 45 -8.34 -14.16 -1.56
N ASP A 46 -7.48 -14.68 -0.68
CA ASP A 46 -7.86 -15.70 0.30
C ASP A 46 -8.30 -15.14 1.67
N ASP A 47 -7.83 -13.95 2.07
CA ASP A 47 -8.23 -13.33 3.34
C ASP A 47 -8.26 -11.79 3.25
N LEU A 48 -9.45 -11.27 2.95
CA LEU A 48 -9.73 -9.84 2.80
C LEU A 48 -9.58 -9.03 4.11
N ASN A 49 -9.40 -9.69 5.25
CA ASN A 49 -9.18 -9.03 6.55
C ASN A 49 -7.78 -9.25 7.10
N ALA A 50 -6.87 -9.84 6.34
CA ALA A 50 -5.51 -10.03 6.78
C ALA A 50 -4.84 -8.67 7.02
N LEU A 51 -4.22 -8.52 8.20
CA LEU A 51 -3.29 -7.42 8.42
C LEU A 51 -2.09 -7.66 7.50
N LEU A 52 -1.86 -6.75 6.56
CA LEU A 52 -0.76 -6.85 5.63
C LEU A 52 0.45 -6.15 6.20
N ARG A 53 1.62 -6.69 5.88
CA ARG A 53 2.89 -6.11 6.22
C ARG A 53 3.64 -5.80 4.94
N ALA A 54 4.01 -4.54 4.77
CA ALA A 54 4.58 -4.08 3.52
C ALA A 54 5.91 -3.35 3.74
N LYS A 55 6.77 -3.47 2.72
CA LYS A 55 7.95 -2.64 2.54
C LYS A 55 7.69 -1.63 1.44
N PHE A 56 8.08 -0.39 1.69
CA PHE A 56 7.87 0.71 0.75
C PHE A 56 9.19 1.26 0.24
N THR A 57 9.21 1.59 -1.05
CA THR A 57 10.27 2.38 -1.66
C THR A 57 9.66 3.68 -2.16
N LYS A 58 10.39 4.77 -1.96
CA LYS A 58 10.03 6.07 -2.49
C LYS A 58 10.00 6.01 -4.02
N ASN A 59 8.91 6.51 -4.61
CA ASN A 59 8.74 6.52 -6.05
C ASN A 59 8.94 7.92 -6.62
N ARG A 60 8.19 8.90 -6.13
CA ARG A 60 8.24 10.27 -6.63
C ARG A 60 7.87 11.27 -5.55
N GLU A 61 8.42 12.48 -5.65
CA GLU A 61 8.00 13.63 -4.85
C GLU A 61 7.14 14.58 -5.68
N ASN A 62 6.39 15.44 -5.00
CA ASN A 62 5.52 16.46 -5.60
C ASN A 62 4.42 15.87 -6.47
N GLU A 63 3.78 14.79 -6.00
CA GLU A 63 2.58 14.26 -6.64
C GLU A 63 1.47 15.31 -6.62
N GLU A 64 0.88 15.57 -7.79
CA GLU A 64 -0.20 16.55 -7.96
C GLU A 64 -1.51 16.10 -7.30
N TYR A 65 -1.69 14.79 -7.15
CA TYR A 65 -2.92 14.20 -6.63
C TYR A 65 -2.62 13.24 -5.47
N PRO A 66 -3.43 13.26 -4.40
CA PRO A 66 -3.29 12.34 -3.27
C PRO A 66 -3.73 10.91 -3.64
N ILE A 67 -4.45 10.72 -4.75
CA ILE A 67 -4.89 9.42 -5.23
C ILE A 67 -4.25 9.19 -6.60
N MET A 68 -3.28 8.29 -6.64
CA MET A 68 -2.58 7.90 -7.85
C MET A 68 -2.83 6.41 -8.16
N PRO A 69 -2.88 6.01 -9.44
CA PRO A 69 -3.05 4.61 -9.83
C PRO A 69 -1.73 3.85 -9.66
N ILE A 70 -1.33 3.63 -8.41
CA ILE A 70 -0.10 2.91 -8.02
C ILE A 70 -0.42 1.82 -7.00
N ASP A 71 0.43 0.80 -6.96
CA ASP A 71 0.46 -0.16 -5.85
C ASP A 71 1.20 0.46 -4.67
N GLY A 72 0.47 1.11 -3.77
CA GLY A 72 1.01 1.85 -2.64
C GLY A 72 0.14 3.04 -2.26
N PHE A 73 0.75 4.17 -1.92
CA PHE A 73 0.03 5.35 -1.44
C PHE A 73 0.81 6.64 -1.70
N VAL A 74 0.13 7.77 -1.53
CA VAL A 74 0.75 9.10 -1.48
C VAL A 74 0.61 9.63 -0.06
N ASP A 75 1.70 10.10 0.54
CA ASP A 75 1.68 10.63 1.89
C ASP A 75 1.20 12.10 1.95
N ASP A 76 1.14 12.65 3.16
CA ASP A 76 0.73 14.04 3.43
C ASP A 76 1.73 15.08 2.88
N LYS A 77 2.94 14.65 2.52
CA LYS A 77 4.00 15.47 1.91
C LYS A 77 4.02 15.36 0.38
N SER A 78 2.97 14.79 -0.22
CA SER A 78 2.88 14.58 -1.67
C SER A 78 4.02 13.70 -2.22
N VAL A 79 4.49 12.72 -1.44
CA VAL A 79 5.45 11.71 -1.89
C VAL A 79 4.69 10.42 -2.18
N SER A 80 4.85 9.87 -3.39
CA SER A 80 4.36 8.52 -3.71
C SER A 80 5.32 7.44 -3.24
N TRP A 81 4.73 6.40 -2.67
CA TRP A 81 5.39 5.26 -2.09
C TRP A 81 4.86 3.99 -2.74
N ILE A 82 5.75 3.16 -3.29
CA ILE A 82 5.38 1.92 -3.97
C ILE A 82 5.71 0.71 -3.10
N ILE A 83 4.79 -0.25 -3.10
CA ILE A 83 4.96 -1.56 -2.46
C ILE A 83 6.10 -2.30 -3.16
N SER A 84 7.18 -2.52 -2.43
CA SER A 84 8.33 -3.29 -2.90
C SER A 84 8.19 -4.76 -2.53
N GLU A 85 7.65 -5.02 -1.35
CA GLU A 85 7.40 -6.35 -0.82
C GLU A 85 6.15 -6.32 0.07
N ILE A 86 5.37 -7.38 0.06
CA ILE A 86 4.18 -7.52 0.89
C ILE A 86 4.05 -8.96 1.39
N LYS A 87 3.66 -9.11 2.65
CA LYS A 87 3.48 -10.38 3.34
C LYS A 87 2.21 -10.34 4.20
N LEU A 88 1.63 -11.51 4.44
CA LEU A 88 0.61 -11.67 5.47
C LEU A 88 1.28 -11.51 6.84
N ASN A 89 0.62 -10.82 7.77
CA ASN A 89 1.01 -10.88 9.16
C ASN A 89 0.63 -12.25 9.72
N GLU A 90 1.59 -13.17 9.80
CA GLU A 90 1.42 -14.44 10.50
C GLU A 90 1.30 -14.13 12.01
N LYS A 91 0.19 -14.53 12.62
CA LYS A 91 -0.09 -14.37 14.05
C LYS A 91 0.89 -15.15 14.92
#